data_AF-A0A962WFJ4-F1
#
_entry.id   AF-A0A962WFJ4-F1
#
_cell.length_a   1.000
_cell.length_b   1.000
_cell.length_c   1.000
_cell.angle_alpha   90.00
_cell.angle_beta   90.00
_cell.angle_gamma   90.00
#
_symmetry.space_group_name_H-M   'P 1'
#
loop_
_entity.id
_entity.type
_entity.pdbx_description
1 polymer ?
#
loop_
_entity_poly.entity_id
_entity_poly.type
_entity_poly.pdbx_seq_one_letter_code
_entity_poly.pdbx_strand_id
1 'polypeptide(L)'
;MAQVRGTDTQIALFDESTFGAMPGSPAGKLLYCTTASPDAKRTLVRSNTITNGRTSHRVWPDQWDITAAIAGELAPESSGMWLKHAMGQVATTGVGPYTHTLTLGALPVGLGIEVDYGSQISGAGRYMQYHGLKANQLTLDFPATGPVTFSLDLIGASHTAASAALDASLTDTGHTPWFAWEGTAKEGGSAIAYLSSGRIQVANGLDGDTYTIGSAGRRRAIGAGRAVVTGQIVALFESQALLDKALASTESSIEFTLSRGDGLGSAGNESQVFLVEGLYYEPASPAIDTPDGLKITLNFQAHGDGTTTTGLKCTLKNALDAL
;
A
#
# COMPACT_ATOMS: atom_id res chain seq x y z
N MET A 1 -31.79 16.13 10.64
CA MET A 1 -30.72 15.13 10.54
C MET A 1 -29.51 15.84 9.97
N ALA A 2 -28.39 15.86 10.69
CA ALA A 2 -27.16 16.47 10.23
C ALA A 2 -26.43 15.49 9.30
N GLN A 3 -25.87 16.00 8.20
CA GLN A 3 -25.01 15.22 7.32
C GLN A 3 -23.76 14.75 8.08
N VAL A 4 -23.39 13.48 7.91
CA VAL A 4 -22.13 12.92 8.42
C VAL A 4 -20.95 13.69 7.84
N ARG A 5 -19.95 13.99 8.66
CA ARG A 5 -18.72 14.66 8.25
C ARG A 5 -17.58 13.63 8.20
N GLY A 6 -16.66 13.79 7.25
CA GLY A 6 -15.47 12.93 7.17
C GLY A 6 -14.61 12.96 8.45
N THR A 7 -14.66 14.06 9.20
CA THR A 7 -13.97 14.19 10.50
C THR A 7 -14.50 13.26 11.58
N ASP A 8 -15.74 12.78 11.43
CA ASP A 8 -16.38 11.89 12.41
C ASP A 8 -16.21 10.42 12.01
N THR A 9 -15.51 10.16 10.89
CA THR A 9 -15.25 8.82 10.38
C THR A 9 -13.87 8.32 10.79
N GLN A 10 -13.78 7.03 11.08
CA GLN A 10 -12.54 6.38 11.47
C GLN A 10 -12.40 5.06 10.72
N ILE A 11 -11.15 4.65 10.48
CA ILE A 11 -10.81 3.44 9.75
C ILE A 11 -9.92 2.56 10.62
N ALA A 12 -10.34 1.32 10.78
CA ALA A 12 -9.61 0.31 11.52
C ALA A 12 -9.07 -0.77 10.59
N LEU A 13 -7.83 -1.19 10.85
CA LEU A 13 -7.18 -2.33 10.21
C LEU A 13 -7.17 -3.52 11.18
N PHE A 14 -7.41 -4.71 10.63
CA PHE A 14 -7.40 -5.97 11.37
C PHE A 14 -6.64 -7.04 10.60
N ASP A 15 -5.88 -7.88 11.30
CA ASP A 15 -5.30 -9.08 10.72
C ASP A 15 -6.32 -10.22 10.69
N GLU A 16 -6.44 -10.91 9.56
CA GLU A 16 -7.29 -12.10 9.45
C GLU A 16 -6.52 -13.39 9.75
N SER A 17 -7.09 -14.26 10.58
CA SER A 17 -6.59 -15.63 10.79
C SER A 17 -7.12 -16.62 9.76
N THR A 18 -8.28 -16.32 9.15
CA THR A 18 -8.93 -17.11 8.12
C THR A 18 -9.45 -16.17 7.03
N PHE A 19 -9.12 -16.45 5.78
CA PHE A 19 -9.47 -15.59 4.65
C PHE A 19 -10.99 -15.38 4.55
N GLY A 20 -11.42 -14.11 4.60
CA GLY A 20 -12.83 -13.74 4.41
C GLY A 20 -13.75 -14.10 5.57
N ALA A 21 -13.20 -14.41 6.75
CA ALA A 21 -13.97 -14.67 7.97
C ALA A 21 -13.62 -13.65 9.05
N MET A 22 -14.66 -13.12 9.71
CA MET A 22 -14.52 -12.16 10.80
C MET A 22 -13.88 -12.82 12.03
N PRO A 23 -12.77 -12.26 12.56
CA PRO A 23 -12.25 -12.70 13.85
C PRO A 23 -13.25 -12.36 14.97
N GLY A 24 -13.38 -13.22 15.98
CA GLY A 24 -14.37 -13.03 17.05
C GLY A 24 -14.05 -11.88 18.02
N SER A 25 -12.79 -11.47 18.15
CA SER A 25 -12.31 -10.32 18.94
C SER A 25 -10.93 -9.89 18.45
N PRO A 26 -10.82 -9.26 17.26
CA PRO A 26 -9.53 -8.84 16.74
C PRO A 26 -9.06 -7.56 17.44
N ALA A 27 -7.75 -7.43 17.64
CA ALA A 27 -7.14 -6.17 18.07
C ALA A 27 -7.03 -5.25 16.85
N GLY A 28 -7.88 -4.23 16.78
CA GLY A 28 -7.89 -3.26 15.69
C GLY A 28 -6.81 -2.21 15.87
N LYS A 29 -6.18 -1.80 14.78
CA LYS A 29 -5.28 -0.64 14.76
C LYS A 29 -5.91 0.50 13.98
N LEU A 30 -5.81 1.71 14.51
CA LEU A 30 -6.30 2.91 13.83
C LEU A 30 -5.41 3.22 12.62
N LEU A 31 -6.04 3.44 11.46
CA LEU A 31 -5.34 3.85 10.25
C LEU A 31 -5.55 5.34 10.00
N TYR A 32 -4.45 6.08 10.01
CA TYR A 32 -4.42 7.45 9.51
C TYR A 32 -4.30 7.43 7.99
N CYS A 33 -5.31 7.97 7.31
CA CYS A 33 -5.35 8.07 5.85
C CYS A 33 -5.89 9.44 5.44
N THR A 34 -5.41 9.93 4.30
CA THR A 34 -5.93 11.14 3.65
C THR A 34 -7.19 10.83 2.87
N THR A 35 -7.22 9.65 2.23
CA THR A 35 -8.40 9.16 1.51
C THR A 35 -8.54 7.65 1.73
N ALA A 36 -9.79 7.21 1.82
CA ALA A 36 -10.12 5.80 1.76
C ALA A 36 -11.44 5.63 1.03
N SER A 37 -11.42 4.78 0.01
CA SER A 37 -12.59 4.45 -0.79
C SER A 37 -12.74 2.92 -0.88
N PRO A 38 -13.09 2.25 0.23
CA PRO A 38 -13.53 0.87 0.17
C PRO A 38 -14.94 0.82 -0.44
N ASP A 39 -15.12 -0.06 -1.40
CA ASP A 39 -16.33 -0.15 -2.19
C ASP A 39 -16.73 -1.62 -2.39
N ALA A 40 -18.03 -1.87 -2.30
CA ALA A 40 -18.65 -3.17 -2.51
C ALA A 40 -19.70 -3.03 -3.62
N LYS A 41 -19.30 -3.34 -4.85
CA LYS A 41 -20.14 -3.21 -6.04
C LYS A 41 -20.76 -4.54 -6.41
N ARG A 42 -21.94 -4.45 -7.01
CA ARG A 42 -22.62 -5.59 -7.61
C ARG A 42 -23.37 -5.14 -8.84
N THR A 43 -22.96 -5.64 -10.00
CA THR A 43 -23.59 -5.30 -11.28
C THR A 43 -24.96 -5.95 -11.37
N LEU A 44 -25.91 -5.25 -12.00
CA LEU A 44 -27.23 -5.76 -12.30
C LEU A 44 -27.23 -6.32 -13.72
N VAL A 45 -27.42 -7.62 -13.86
CA VAL A 45 -27.51 -8.31 -15.14
C VAL A 45 -28.96 -8.45 -15.56
N ARG A 46 -29.23 -8.14 -16.83
CA ARG A 46 -30.56 -8.29 -17.42
C ARG A 46 -30.60 -9.53 -18.29
N SER A 47 -31.71 -10.26 -18.22
CA SER A 47 -31.93 -11.36 -19.16
C SER A 47 -32.18 -10.84 -20.58
N ASN A 48 -31.52 -11.45 -21.56
CA ASN A 48 -31.72 -11.20 -22.99
C ASN A 48 -32.74 -12.16 -23.61
N THR A 49 -33.50 -12.92 -22.81
CA THR A 49 -34.57 -13.79 -23.33
C THR A 49 -35.58 -12.97 -24.13
N ILE A 50 -35.92 -13.41 -25.32
CA ILE A 50 -36.90 -12.73 -26.17
C ILE A 50 -38.30 -13.15 -25.71
N THR A 51 -38.95 -12.33 -24.89
CA THR A 51 -40.41 -12.42 -24.77
C THR A 51 -41.04 -11.47 -25.77
N ASN A 52 -42.00 -11.96 -26.55
CA ASN A 52 -42.74 -11.23 -27.60
C ASN A 52 -43.46 -9.96 -27.06
N GLY A 53 -42.68 -8.95 -26.69
CA GLY A 53 -43.08 -7.77 -25.96
C GLY A 53 -41.93 -6.74 -25.96
N ARG A 54 -42.28 -5.45 -25.84
CA ARG A 54 -41.33 -4.34 -25.98
C ARG A 54 -40.71 -3.89 -24.65
N THR A 55 -41.16 -4.46 -23.52
CA THR A 55 -40.73 -4.05 -22.18
C THR A 55 -39.48 -4.79 -21.72
N SER A 56 -38.75 -4.19 -20.79
CA SER A 56 -37.52 -4.75 -20.28
C SER A 56 -37.73 -5.84 -19.24
N HIS A 57 -36.97 -6.93 -19.37
CA HIS A 57 -36.90 -7.96 -18.34
C HIS A 57 -36.36 -7.43 -17.02
N ARG A 58 -36.79 -8.10 -15.94
CA ARG A 58 -36.24 -7.93 -14.60
C ARG A 58 -34.72 -8.04 -14.63
N VAL A 59 -34.06 -7.29 -13.77
CA VAL A 59 -32.62 -7.38 -13.51
C VAL A 59 -32.36 -8.23 -12.27
N TRP A 60 -31.26 -8.98 -12.29
CA TRP A 60 -30.76 -9.73 -11.16
C TRP A 60 -29.37 -9.24 -10.77
N PRO A 61 -29.05 -9.24 -9.48
CA PRO A 61 -27.70 -8.95 -9.04
C PRO A 61 -26.73 -10.07 -9.42
N ASP A 62 -25.53 -9.68 -9.82
CA ASP A 62 -24.44 -10.58 -10.17
C ASP A 62 -23.45 -10.77 -9.00
N GLN A 63 -22.19 -11.11 -9.31
CA GLN A 63 -21.09 -11.25 -8.37
C GLN A 63 -20.77 -9.94 -7.63
N TRP A 64 -20.30 -10.09 -6.39
CA TRP A 64 -19.78 -8.99 -5.60
C TRP A 64 -18.34 -8.71 -5.98
N ASP A 65 -18.06 -7.48 -6.39
CA ASP A 65 -16.72 -6.96 -6.56
C ASP A 65 -16.38 -6.03 -5.41
N ILE A 66 -15.37 -6.40 -4.63
CA ILE A 66 -14.92 -5.63 -3.48
C ILE A 66 -13.50 -5.15 -3.74
N THR A 67 -13.33 -3.84 -3.65
CA THR A 67 -12.06 -3.16 -3.83
C THR A 67 -11.91 -2.09 -2.77
N ALA A 68 -10.68 -1.79 -2.36
CA ALA A 68 -10.43 -0.66 -1.47
C ALA A 68 -9.14 0.03 -1.89
N ALA A 69 -9.21 1.35 -2.09
CA ALA A 69 -8.04 2.18 -2.27
C ALA A 69 -7.87 3.04 -1.01
N ILE A 70 -6.66 3.00 -0.44
CA ILE A 70 -6.31 3.78 0.74
C ILE A 70 -5.07 4.59 0.41
N ALA A 71 -5.11 5.89 0.62
CA ALA A 71 -3.93 6.74 0.52
C ALA A 71 -3.72 7.53 1.81
N GLY A 72 -2.46 7.75 2.16
CA GLY A 72 -2.09 8.47 3.37
C GLY A 72 -0.65 8.93 3.34
N GLU A 73 -0.24 9.57 4.43
CA GLU A 73 1.13 9.99 4.64
C GLU A 73 1.92 8.88 5.36
N LEU A 74 3.17 8.70 4.97
CA LEU A 74 4.03 7.68 5.55
C LEU A 74 4.45 8.13 6.96
N ALA A 75 4.08 7.35 7.97
CA ALA A 75 4.48 7.57 9.36
C ALA A 75 5.17 6.31 9.92
N PRO A 76 6.26 6.43 10.69
CA PRO A 76 7.01 5.29 11.20
C PRO A 76 6.20 4.43 12.19
N GLU A 77 5.19 5.02 12.84
CA GLU A 77 4.36 4.34 13.83
C GLU A 77 3.30 3.44 13.19
N SER A 78 2.71 3.86 12.06
CA SER A 78 1.62 3.14 11.38
C SER A 78 2.04 2.38 10.12
N SER A 79 3.19 2.69 9.54
CA SER A 79 3.60 2.15 8.22
C SER A 79 3.80 0.64 8.20
N GLY A 80 4.27 0.05 9.29
CA GLY A 80 4.58 -1.37 9.34
C GLY A 80 3.37 -2.29 9.19
N MET A 81 2.19 -1.89 9.69
CA MET A 81 0.94 -2.66 9.56
C MET A 81 0.61 -2.95 8.10
N TRP A 82 0.52 -1.91 7.27
CA TRP A 82 0.12 -2.08 5.88
C TRP A 82 1.29 -2.52 5.00
N LEU A 83 2.55 -2.18 5.35
CA LEU A 83 3.72 -2.70 4.65
C LEU A 83 3.83 -4.23 4.78
N LYS A 84 3.49 -4.79 5.95
CA LYS A 84 3.39 -6.24 6.16
C LYS A 84 2.41 -6.89 5.19
N HIS A 85 1.25 -6.28 4.96
CA HIS A 85 0.24 -6.78 4.00
C HIS A 85 0.63 -6.58 2.54
N ALA A 86 1.45 -5.56 2.23
CA ALA A 86 1.95 -5.31 0.89
C ALA A 86 3.13 -6.19 0.48
N MET A 87 4.06 -6.49 1.41
CA MET A 87 5.32 -7.20 1.12
C MET A 87 5.32 -8.66 1.57
N GLY A 88 4.59 -9.00 2.64
CA GLY A 88 4.41 -10.37 3.12
C GLY A 88 5.37 -10.81 4.22
N GLN A 89 6.68 -10.88 3.94
CA GLN A 89 7.65 -11.38 4.92
C GLN A 89 8.13 -10.28 5.85
N VAL A 90 8.08 -10.54 7.16
CA VAL A 90 8.54 -9.63 8.22
C VAL A 90 9.44 -10.38 9.19
N ALA A 91 10.64 -9.84 9.42
CA ALA A 91 11.54 -10.29 10.47
C ALA A 91 11.75 -9.15 11.48
N THR A 92 11.23 -9.33 12.69
CA THR A 92 11.43 -8.40 13.82
C THR A 92 12.58 -8.89 14.68
N THR A 93 13.49 -7.99 15.05
CA THR A 93 14.58 -8.25 15.99
C THR A 93 14.71 -7.10 16.99
N GLY A 94 15.28 -7.39 18.17
CA GLY A 94 15.47 -6.40 19.23
C GLY A 94 14.61 -6.67 20.47
N VAL A 95 14.91 -5.96 21.57
CA VAL A 95 14.16 -5.99 22.83
C VAL A 95 13.69 -4.56 23.18
N GLY A 96 13.52 -3.72 22.16
CA GLY A 96 13.32 -2.27 22.25
C GLY A 96 14.64 -1.49 22.21
N PRO A 97 14.93 -0.69 21.16
CA PRO A 97 14.14 -0.46 19.94
C PRO A 97 14.10 -1.68 19.01
N TYR A 98 13.00 -1.84 18.27
CA TYR A 98 12.79 -2.96 17.35
C TYR A 98 13.26 -2.60 15.94
N THR A 99 13.82 -3.58 15.24
CA THR A 99 14.14 -3.49 13.82
C THR A 99 13.31 -4.50 13.06
N HIS A 100 12.38 -3.99 12.25
CA HIS A 100 11.55 -4.78 11.35
C HIS A 100 12.15 -4.73 9.94
N THR A 101 12.55 -5.89 9.44
CA THR A 101 12.97 -6.05 8.05
C THR A 101 11.84 -6.69 7.27
N LEU A 102 11.31 -5.97 6.29
CA LEU A 102 10.29 -6.47 5.38
C LEU A 102 10.89 -6.74 4.01
N THR A 103 10.61 -7.92 3.48
CA THR A 103 11.06 -8.37 2.15
C THR A 103 9.89 -8.95 1.39
N LEU A 104 9.99 -8.96 0.06
CA LEU A 104 8.99 -9.61 -0.78
C LEU A 104 8.93 -11.12 -0.50
N GLY A 105 7.75 -11.64 -0.20
CA GLY A 105 7.53 -13.07 -0.03
C GLY A 105 6.07 -13.45 0.03
N ALA A 106 5.74 -14.52 0.75
CA ALA A 106 4.36 -14.97 0.87
C ALA A 106 3.49 -13.91 1.56
N LEU A 107 2.46 -13.42 0.87
CA LEU A 107 1.51 -12.47 1.43
C LEU A 107 0.71 -13.09 2.59
N PRO A 108 0.27 -12.28 3.57
CA PRO A 108 -0.53 -12.77 4.68
C PRO A 108 -1.89 -13.34 4.21
N VAL A 109 -2.57 -14.05 5.12
CA VAL A 109 -3.85 -14.72 4.84
C VAL A 109 -4.89 -13.72 4.32
N GLY A 110 -5.01 -12.56 4.95
CA GLY A 110 -5.87 -11.48 4.55
C GLY A 110 -5.84 -10.32 5.54
N LEU A 111 -6.40 -9.19 5.11
CA LEU A 111 -6.60 -7.97 5.87
C LEU A 111 -8.10 -7.71 6.01
N GLY A 112 -8.51 -7.25 7.18
CA GLY A 112 -9.84 -6.71 7.44
C GLY A 112 -9.78 -5.19 7.56
N ILE A 113 -10.78 -4.50 7.02
CA ILE A 113 -10.96 -3.06 7.18
C ILE A 113 -12.37 -2.78 7.70
N GLU A 114 -12.47 -1.96 8.74
CA GLU A 114 -13.76 -1.40 9.17
C GLU A 114 -13.75 0.11 8.97
N VAL A 115 -14.82 0.64 8.38
CA VAL A 115 -15.11 2.07 8.32
C VAL A 115 -16.29 2.35 9.25
N ASP A 116 -16.08 3.20 10.25
CA ASP A 116 -17.17 3.77 11.07
C ASP A 116 -17.58 5.11 10.46
N TYR A 117 -18.84 5.25 10.07
CA TYR A 117 -19.42 6.50 9.57
C TYR A 117 -19.86 7.45 10.69
N GLY A 118 -19.52 7.16 11.94
CA GLY A 118 -19.77 8.02 13.07
C GLY A 118 -21.16 7.87 13.66
N SER A 119 -21.36 8.52 14.81
CA SER A 119 -22.55 8.35 15.66
C SER A 119 -23.85 8.90 15.08
N GLN A 120 -23.78 9.68 13.99
CA GLN A 120 -24.96 10.21 13.30
C GLN A 120 -25.71 9.13 12.49
N ILE A 121 -25.05 8.03 12.14
CA ILE A 121 -25.67 6.86 11.51
C ILE A 121 -26.03 5.86 12.60
N SER A 122 -27.29 5.41 12.62
CA SER A 122 -27.74 4.35 13.53
C SER A 122 -28.18 3.11 12.74
N GLY A 123 -28.00 1.93 13.33
CA GLY A 123 -28.37 0.65 12.73
C GLY A 123 -27.26 -0.02 11.91
N ALA A 124 -27.64 -1.09 11.20
CA ALA A 124 -26.74 -1.83 10.33
C ALA A 124 -26.33 -0.95 9.15
N GLY A 125 -25.04 -0.61 9.07
CA GLY A 125 -24.50 0.33 8.08
C GLY A 125 -23.78 1.52 8.68
N ARG A 126 -23.76 1.66 10.02
CA ARG A 126 -22.79 2.55 10.68
C ARG A 126 -21.36 2.05 10.45
N TYR A 127 -21.15 0.75 10.63
CA TYR A 127 -19.87 0.09 10.44
C TYR A 127 -19.91 -0.71 9.14
N MET A 128 -19.05 -0.38 8.19
CA MET A 128 -18.84 -1.18 6.98
C MET A 128 -17.55 -1.97 7.12
N GLN A 129 -17.69 -3.28 7.23
CA GLN A 129 -16.61 -4.21 7.46
C GLN A 129 -16.31 -4.91 6.13
N TYR A 130 -15.05 -4.87 5.70
CA TYR A 130 -14.53 -5.49 4.50
C TYR A 130 -13.54 -6.59 4.92
N HIS A 131 -13.65 -7.75 4.30
CA HIS A 131 -12.93 -8.96 4.69
C HIS A 131 -12.28 -9.65 3.50
N GLY A 132 -11.24 -10.42 3.77
CA GLY A 132 -10.44 -11.11 2.76
C GLY A 132 -9.71 -10.13 1.85
N LEU A 133 -9.29 -8.97 2.36
CA LEU A 133 -8.55 -8.01 1.56
C LEU A 133 -7.09 -8.47 1.40
N LYS A 134 -6.57 -8.34 0.18
CA LYS A 134 -5.14 -8.51 -0.10
C LYS A 134 -4.62 -7.33 -0.91
N ALA A 135 -3.39 -6.93 -0.64
CA ALA A 135 -2.73 -5.83 -1.33
C ALA A 135 -2.33 -6.22 -2.75
N ASN A 136 -3.01 -5.64 -3.74
CA ASN A 136 -2.67 -5.80 -5.14
C ASN A 136 -1.50 -4.93 -5.54
N GLN A 137 -1.48 -3.69 -5.05
CA GLN A 137 -0.48 -2.72 -5.41
C GLN A 137 -0.19 -1.76 -4.25
N LEU A 138 1.09 -1.48 -4.04
CA LEU A 138 1.57 -0.43 -3.16
C LEU A 138 2.35 0.59 -3.99
N THR A 139 2.06 1.87 -3.84
CA THR A 139 2.85 2.97 -4.39
C THR A 139 3.36 3.84 -3.26
N LEU A 140 4.64 4.17 -3.29
CA LEU A 140 5.32 5.10 -2.40
C LEU A 140 5.82 6.28 -3.23
N ASP A 141 5.45 7.49 -2.83
CA ASP A 141 5.84 8.72 -3.53
C ASP A 141 6.68 9.59 -2.59
N PHE A 142 7.91 9.87 -3.01
CA PHE A 142 8.87 10.76 -2.38
C PHE A 142 8.90 12.07 -3.19
N PRO A 143 8.05 13.05 -2.86
CA PRO A 143 7.98 14.29 -3.62
C PRO A 143 9.17 15.20 -3.34
N ALA A 144 9.43 16.17 -4.22
CA ALA A 144 10.44 17.22 -3.95
C ALA A 144 10.05 18.12 -2.77
N THR A 145 8.74 18.30 -2.56
CA THR A 145 8.17 19.15 -1.52
C THR A 145 6.98 18.44 -0.89
N GLY A 146 6.95 18.38 0.44
CA GLY A 146 5.84 17.83 1.21
C GLY A 146 6.15 16.49 1.88
N PRO A 147 5.14 15.87 2.50
CA PRO A 147 5.27 14.58 3.15
C PRO A 147 5.40 13.46 2.11
N VAL A 148 6.10 12.39 2.49
CA VAL A 148 6.14 11.13 1.72
C VAL A 148 4.76 10.49 1.83
N THR A 149 4.19 10.09 0.69
CA THR A 149 2.83 9.51 0.64
C THR A 149 2.86 8.06 0.21
N PHE A 150 1.84 7.32 0.61
CA PHE A 150 1.59 5.96 0.16
C PHE A 150 0.18 5.82 -0.40
N SER A 151 0.02 4.90 -1.36
CA SER A 151 -1.28 4.46 -1.89
C SER A 151 -1.29 2.94 -1.95
N LEU A 152 -2.33 2.34 -1.37
CA LEU A 152 -2.54 0.91 -1.28
C LEU A 152 -3.84 0.53 -1.98
N ASP A 153 -3.71 -0.30 -3.01
CA ASP A 153 -4.84 -0.87 -3.73
C ASP A 153 -5.08 -2.30 -3.25
N LEU A 154 -6.28 -2.55 -2.73
CA LEU A 154 -6.70 -3.81 -2.12
C LEU A 154 -7.84 -4.44 -2.91
N ILE A 155 -7.82 -5.77 -2.98
CA ILE A 155 -8.91 -6.59 -3.54
C ILE A 155 -9.48 -7.45 -2.41
N GLY A 156 -10.80 -7.44 -2.23
CA GLY A 156 -11.48 -8.11 -1.13
C GLY A 156 -12.42 -9.23 -1.56
N ALA A 157 -12.85 -10.05 -0.60
CA ALA A 157 -13.71 -11.20 -0.85
C ALA A 157 -15.15 -11.03 -0.36
N SER A 158 -15.35 -10.37 0.79
CA SER A 158 -16.69 -10.14 1.34
C SER A 158 -16.78 -8.83 2.12
N HIS A 159 -18.01 -8.36 2.33
CA HIS A 159 -18.29 -7.22 3.18
C HIS A 159 -19.52 -7.50 4.05
N THR A 160 -19.59 -6.83 5.19
CA THR A 160 -20.67 -6.92 6.17
C THR A 160 -21.01 -5.52 6.68
N ALA A 161 -22.29 -5.17 6.66
CA ALA A 161 -22.78 -3.96 7.32
C ALA A 161 -23.18 -4.31 8.77
N ALA A 162 -22.53 -3.66 9.73
CA ALA A 162 -22.72 -3.90 11.16
C ALA A 162 -23.25 -2.63 11.87
N SER A 163 -23.83 -2.85 13.04
CA SER A 163 -24.32 -1.80 13.94
C SER A 163 -23.39 -1.54 15.13
N ALA A 164 -22.37 -2.38 15.31
CA ALA A 164 -21.37 -2.30 16.36
C ALA A 164 -19.98 -2.52 15.74
N ALA A 165 -18.97 -1.88 16.34
CA ALA A 165 -17.57 -2.03 15.95
C ALA A 165 -17.08 -3.46 16.21
N LEU A 166 -16.15 -3.93 15.38
CA LEU A 166 -15.37 -5.16 15.63
C LEU A 166 -14.55 -5.04 16.92
N ASP A 167 -13.94 -3.88 17.12
CA ASP A 167 -13.16 -3.53 18.30
C ASP A 167 -13.56 -2.12 18.75
N ALA A 168 -14.02 -2.01 19.99
CA ALA A 168 -14.44 -0.73 20.56
C ALA A 168 -13.26 0.14 21.02
N SER A 169 -12.05 -0.42 21.13
CA SER A 169 -10.86 0.25 21.64
C SER A 169 -9.67 0.05 20.70
N LEU A 170 -9.73 0.70 19.53
CA LEU A 170 -8.64 0.68 18.56
C LEU A 170 -7.32 1.13 19.18
N THR A 171 -6.26 0.40 18.85
CA THR A 171 -4.90 0.80 19.21
C THR A 171 -4.47 1.95 18.31
N ASP A 172 -4.24 3.11 18.91
CA ASP A 172 -3.70 4.29 18.24
C ASP A 172 -2.18 4.36 18.49
N THR A 173 -1.41 4.20 17.42
CA THR A 173 0.05 4.28 17.45
C THR A 173 0.57 5.70 17.26
N GLY A 174 -0.31 6.68 17.05
CA GLY A 174 0.06 8.03 16.65
C GLY A 174 0.40 8.14 15.16
N HIS A 175 0.58 9.39 14.73
CA HIS A 175 0.89 9.72 13.34
C HIS A 175 1.80 10.94 13.28
N THR A 176 3.05 10.70 12.89
CA THR A 176 4.02 11.78 12.66
C THR A 176 4.66 11.60 11.28
N PRO A 177 4.20 12.31 10.24
CA PRO A 177 4.56 12.02 8.85
C PRO A 177 6.02 12.35 8.52
N TRP A 178 6.62 11.55 7.66
CA TRP A 178 7.94 11.82 7.11
C TRP A 178 7.88 12.89 6.04
N PHE A 179 8.82 13.83 6.09
CA PHE A 179 9.00 14.76 4.99
C PHE A 179 10.17 14.34 4.11
N ALA A 180 10.02 14.50 2.79
CA ALA A 180 11.04 14.08 1.84
C ALA A 180 12.39 14.81 2.03
N TRP A 181 12.37 16.04 2.55
CA TRP A 181 13.59 16.82 2.85
C TRP A 181 14.39 16.29 4.05
N GLU A 182 13.77 15.49 4.92
CA GLU A 182 14.45 14.80 6.04
C GLU A 182 15.20 13.55 5.55
N GLY A 183 14.96 13.16 4.29
CA GLY A 183 15.51 11.96 3.69
C GLY A 183 16.87 12.15 3.04
N THR A 184 17.59 11.04 2.90
CA THR A 184 18.78 10.94 2.05
C THR A 184 18.60 9.84 1.02
N ALA A 185 19.23 10.00 -0.14
CA ALA A 185 19.20 9.02 -1.21
C ALA A 185 20.61 8.48 -1.50
N LYS A 186 20.71 7.19 -1.83
CA LYS A 186 21.92 6.59 -2.39
C LYS A 186 21.59 5.85 -3.67
N GLU A 187 22.55 5.78 -4.57
CA GLU A 187 22.47 5.03 -5.81
C GLU A 187 23.77 4.25 -6.02
N GLY A 188 23.65 2.96 -6.30
CA GLY A 188 24.78 2.03 -6.35
C GLY A 188 25.62 2.05 -5.06
N GLY A 189 24.99 2.29 -3.92
CA GLY A 189 25.64 2.42 -2.61
C GLY A 189 26.34 3.77 -2.33
N SER A 190 26.37 4.70 -3.29
CA SER A 190 26.96 6.04 -3.11
C SER A 190 25.88 7.10 -2.89
N ALA A 191 26.14 8.08 -2.01
CA ALA A 191 25.18 9.14 -1.75
C ALA A 191 24.92 10.01 -3.00
N ILE A 192 23.65 10.31 -3.25
CA ILE A 192 23.20 11.24 -4.30
C ILE A 192 22.45 12.39 -3.65
N ALA A 193 22.87 13.63 -3.93
CA ALA A 193 22.25 14.85 -3.42
C ALA A 193 21.43 15.61 -4.48
N TYR A 194 21.44 15.16 -5.73
CA TYR A 194 20.77 15.82 -6.86
C TYR A 194 19.46 15.15 -7.27
N LEU A 195 18.94 14.23 -6.44
CA LEU A 195 17.64 13.59 -6.63
C LEU A 195 16.52 14.55 -6.21
N SER A 196 15.62 14.87 -7.15
CA SER A 196 14.48 15.76 -6.90
C SER A 196 13.26 15.01 -6.37
N SER A 197 12.95 13.83 -6.91
CA SER A 197 11.82 13.03 -6.46
C SER A 197 12.02 11.55 -6.81
N GLY A 198 11.30 10.68 -6.12
CA GLY A 198 11.31 9.25 -6.34
C GLY A 198 9.93 8.64 -6.18
N ARG A 199 9.64 7.60 -6.95
CA ARG A 199 8.45 6.78 -6.80
C ARG A 199 8.84 5.32 -6.86
N ILE A 200 8.31 4.53 -5.92
CA ILE A 200 8.47 3.08 -5.88
C ILE A 200 7.07 2.47 -5.95
N GLN A 201 6.89 1.45 -6.78
CA GLN A 201 5.64 0.73 -6.94
C GLN A 201 5.92 -0.77 -6.82
N VAL A 202 5.08 -1.45 -6.04
CA VAL A 202 5.10 -2.90 -5.88
C VAL A 202 3.76 -3.42 -6.33
N ALA A 203 3.73 -4.22 -7.39
CA ALA A 203 2.54 -4.89 -7.87
C ALA A 203 2.63 -6.39 -7.58
N ASN A 204 1.69 -6.93 -6.80
CA ASN A 204 1.66 -8.34 -6.40
C ASN A 204 0.93 -9.25 -7.40
N GLY A 205 0.35 -8.67 -8.46
CA GLY A 205 -0.30 -9.41 -9.54
C GLY A 205 -1.40 -10.35 -9.06
N LEU A 206 -2.30 -9.87 -8.20
CA LEU A 206 -3.32 -10.73 -7.60
C LEU A 206 -4.32 -11.23 -8.63
N ASP A 207 -4.71 -12.51 -8.51
CA ASP A 207 -5.81 -13.07 -9.29
C ASP A 207 -7.16 -12.79 -8.59
N GLY A 208 -7.89 -11.83 -9.15
CA GLY A 208 -9.20 -11.39 -8.66
C GLY A 208 -10.39 -12.13 -9.26
N ASP A 209 -10.20 -13.02 -10.23
CA ASP A 209 -11.28 -13.65 -11.01
C ASP A 209 -11.68 -15.04 -10.47
N THR A 210 -11.50 -15.25 -9.18
CA THR A 210 -11.67 -16.54 -8.51
C THR A 210 -13.11 -16.77 -7.98
N TYR A 211 -14.09 -16.54 -8.84
CA TYR A 211 -15.50 -16.79 -8.54
C TYR A 211 -15.84 -18.26 -8.82
N THR A 212 -16.45 -18.94 -7.84
CA THR A 212 -16.84 -20.35 -7.97
C THR A 212 -18.34 -20.54 -7.82
N ILE A 213 -18.91 -21.51 -8.52
CA ILE A 213 -20.32 -21.87 -8.39
C ILE A 213 -20.60 -22.26 -6.93
N GLY A 214 -21.64 -21.66 -6.34
CA GLY A 214 -22.03 -21.89 -4.93
C GLY A 214 -21.38 -20.97 -3.90
N SER A 215 -20.49 -20.04 -4.28
CA SER A 215 -19.88 -19.07 -3.35
C SER A 215 -20.75 -17.83 -3.05
N ALA A 216 -22.03 -17.86 -3.43
CA ALA A 216 -22.94 -16.71 -3.34
C ALA A 216 -22.39 -15.43 -4.00
N GLY A 217 -21.61 -15.58 -5.08
CA GLY A 217 -21.02 -14.47 -5.83
C GLY A 217 -19.83 -13.80 -5.13
N ARG A 218 -19.17 -14.49 -4.19
CA ARG A 218 -17.95 -14.03 -3.51
C ARG A 218 -16.70 -14.68 -4.10
N ARG A 219 -15.57 -14.00 -4.02
CA ARG A 219 -14.26 -14.57 -4.37
C ARG A 219 -13.90 -15.67 -3.38
N ARG A 220 -13.50 -16.85 -3.87
CA ARG A 220 -13.17 -18.00 -3.01
C ARG A 220 -11.78 -17.91 -2.40
N ALA A 221 -10.83 -17.36 -3.13
CA ALA A 221 -9.44 -17.17 -2.70
C ALA A 221 -8.79 -16.11 -3.59
N ILE A 222 -7.93 -15.26 -3.05
CA ILE A 222 -7.13 -14.34 -3.87
C ILE A 222 -5.70 -14.86 -3.90
N GLY A 223 -5.32 -15.41 -5.06
CA GLY A 223 -3.98 -15.93 -5.32
C GLY A 223 -3.01 -14.80 -5.60
N ALA A 224 -1.80 -14.86 -5.04
CA ALA A 224 -0.75 -13.90 -5.34
C ALA A 224 0.01 -14.35 -6.59
N GLY A 225 0.16 -13.45 -7.55
CA GLY A 225 1.01 -13.64 -8.71
C GLY A 225 2.46 -13.29 -8.40
N ARG A 226 3.25 -13.06 -9.45
CA ARG A 226 4.65 -12.64 -9.29
C ARG A 226 4.68 -11.16 -8.90
N ALA A 227 5.35 -10.85 -7.80
CA ALA A 227 5.61 -9.47 -7.41
C ALA A 227 6.56 -8.80 -8.42
N VAL A 228 6.18 -7.61 -8.90
CA VAL A 228 6.98 -6.78 -9.78
C VAL A 228 7.23 -5.44 -9.09
N VAL A 229 8.49 -5.04 -9.00
CA VAL A 229 8.90 -3.75 -8.44
C VAL A 229 9.30 -2.84 -9.60
N THR A 230 8.59 -1.73 -9.73
CA THR A 230 8.86 -0.67 -10.71
C THR A 230 9.02 0.65 -9.99
N GLY A 231 9.56 1.64 -10.65
CA GLY A 231 9.59 2.98 -10.11
C GLY A 231 10.14 4.00 -11.08
N GLN A 232 10.26 5.21 -10.57
CA GLN A 232 10.75 6.36 -11.32
C GLN A 232 11.57 7.25 -10.39
N ILE A 233 12.69 7.74 -10.90
CA ILE A 233 13.46 8.80 -10.26
C ILE A 233 13.52 10.02 -11.16
N VAL A 234 13.51 11.20 -10.54
CA VAL A 234 13.78 12.48 -11.22
C VAL A 234 15.00 13.09 -10.56
N ALA A 235 16.04 13.38 -11.34
CA ALA A 235 17.30 13.91 -10.86
C ALA A 235 17.71 15.15 -11.66
N LEU A 236 18.41 16.09 -11.04
CA LEU A 236 19.06 17.18 -11.77
C LEU A 236 20.17 16.59 -12.65
N PHE A 237 20.25 17.03 -13.90
CA PHE A 237 21.24 16.52 -14.85
C PHE A 237 22.62 17.18 -14.61
N GLU A 238 23.27 16.80 -13.52
CA GLU A 238 24.61 17.28 -13.15
C GLU A 238 25.72 16.38 -13.70
N SER A 239 25.43 15.11 -13.95
CA SER A 239 26.39 14.09 -14.39
C SER A 239 25.76 13.11 -15.37
N GLN A 240 26.57 12.62 -16.31
CA GLN A 240 26.19 11.56 -17.25
C GLN A 240 26.15 10.17 -16.59
N ALA A 241 26.61 10.01 -15.35
CA ALA A 241 26.72 8.70 -14.70
C ALA A 241 25.41 7.89 -14.68
N LEU A 242 24.27 8.53 -14.39
CA LEU A 242 22.97 7.85 -14.42
C LEU A 242 22.54 7.48 -15.84
N LEU A 243 22.85 8.34 -16.82
CA LEU A 243 22.56 8.09 -18.24
C LEU A 243 23.44 6.95 -18.78
N ASP A 244 24.74 6.94 -18.46
CA ASP A 244 25.68 5.89 -18.87
C ASP A 244 25.27 4.54 -18.27
N LYS A 245 24.81 4.50 -17.02
CA LYS A 245 24.26 3.29 -16.40
C LYS A 245 23.01 2.78 -17.13
N ALA A 246 22.11 3.69 -17.49
CA ALA A 246 20.90 3.34 -18.24
C ALA A 246 21.24 2.81 -19.65
N LEU A 247 22.17 3.45 -20.36
CA LEU A 247 22.60 3.04 -21.70
C LEU A 247 23.37 1.71 -21.69
N ALA A 248 24.23 1.51 -20.67
CA ALA A 248 24.99 0.27 -20.51
C ALA A 248 24.16 -0.89 -19.94
N SER A 249 22.91 -0.64 -19.54
CA SER A 249 22.07 -1.60 -18.80
C SER A 249 22.82 -2.16 -17.59
N THR A 250 23.51 -1.28 -16.85
CA THR A 250 24.27 -1.67 -15.65
C THR A 250 23.30 -1.85 -14.49
N GLU A 251 23.40 -2.99 -13.81
CA GLU A 251 22.64 -3.26 -12.59
C GLU A 251 23.04 -2.28 -11.48
N SER A 252 22.05 -1.73 -10.77
CA SER A 252 22.29 -0.80 -9.67
C SER A 252 21.34 -1.05 -8.49
N SER A 253 21.44 -0.18 -7.48
CA SER A 253 20.52 -0.11 -6.35
C SER A 253 20.13 1.34 -6.08
N ILE A 254 18.94 1.56 -5.51
CA ILE A 254 18.51 2.86 -4.99
C ILE A 254 18.10 2.66 -3.53
N GLU A 255 18.57 3.53 -2.64
CA GLU A 255 18.19 3.55 -1.23
C GLU A 255 17.59 4.91 -0.89
N PHE A 256 16.39 4.92 -0.32
CA PHE A 256 15.81 6.09 0.35
C PHE A 256 15.84 5.85 1.86
N THR A 257 16.51 6.73 2.59
CA THR A 257 16.58 6.67 4.06
C THR A 257 15.88 7.88 4.64
N LEU A 258 14.87 7.66 5.47
CA LEU A 258 14.17 8.65 6.27
C LEU A 258 14.54 8.42 7.74
N SER A 259 14.97 9.46 8.46
CA SER A 259 15.38 9.30 9.87
C SER A 259 15.15 10.57 10.67
N ARG A 260 14.79 10.40 11.95
CA ARG A 260 14.72 11.49 12.94
C ARG A 260 15.75 11.28 14.03
N GLY A 261 16.26 12.39 14.56
CA GLY A 261 17.21 12.37 15.68
C GLY A 261 18.43 11.48 15.37
N ASP A 262 18.66 10.48 16.23
CA ASP A 262 19.75 9.51 16.06
C ASP A 262 19.42 8.31 15.15
N GLY A 263 18.15 8.16 14.73
CA GLY A 263 17.68 7.07 13.87
C GLY A 263 17.83 5.67 14.50
N LEU A 264 17.98 5.57 15.82
CA LEU A 264 18.19 4.29 16.51
C LEU A 264 16.88 3.56 16.84
N GLY A 265 15.71 4.17 16.62
CA GLY A 265 14.39 3.56 16.78
C GLY A 265 13.72 3.79 18.13
N SER A 266 14.31 4.60 19.02
CA SER A 266 13.61 5.08 20.22
C SER A 266 12.44 5.99 19.82
N ALA A 267 11.44 6.17 20.69
CA ALA A 267 10.30 7.05 20.41
C ALA A 267 10.77 8.48 20.07
N GLY A 268 10.43 8.96 18.88
CA GLY A 268 10.87 10.24 18.31
C GLY A 268 12.18 10.20 17.53
N ASN A 269 12.89 9.05 17.51
CA ASN A 269 14.14 8.82 16.78
C ASN A 269 14.04 7.62 15.81
N GLU A 270 12.88 7.48 15.17
CA GLU A 270 12.62 6.38 14.24
C GLU A 270 13.44 6.51 12.94
N SER A 271 13.61 5.39 12.24
CA SER A 271 14.22 5.38 10.91
C SER A 271 13.49 4.42 9.98
N GLN A 272 13.36 4.79 8.71
CA GLN A 272 12.76 3.97 7.68
C GLN A 272 13.63 4.00 6.42
N VAL A 273 14.06 2.82 5.98
CA VAL A 273 14.93 2.65 4.81
C VAL A 273 14.21 1.81 3.77
N PHE A 274 14.09 2.33 2.55
CA PHE A 274 13.61 1.61 1.38
C PHE A 274 14.80 1.36 0.45
N LEU A 275 15.21 0.11 0.35
CA LEU A 275 16.31 -0.33 -0.51
C LEU A 275 15.74 -1.14 -1.68
N VAL A 276 15.88 -0.60 -2.88
CA VAL A 276 15.60 -1.29 -4.14
C VAL A 276 16.91 -1.85 -4.67
N GLU A 277 17.01 -3.17 -4.79
CA GLU A 277 18.20 -3.88 -5.26
C GLU A 277 17.96 -4.50 -6.65
N GLY A 278 19.03 -4.69 -7.41
CA GLY A 278 18.96 -5.32 -8.73
C GLY A 278 18.06 -4.56 -9.70
N LEU A 279 18.19 -3.24 -9.75
CA LEU A 279 17.41 -2.42 -10.67
C LEU A 279 18.19 -2.13 -11.95
N TYR A 280 17.44 -2.07 -13.04
CA TYR A 280 17.90 -1.53 -14.32
C TYR A 280 17.11 -0.28 -14.65
N TYR A 281 17.82 0.76 -15.10
CA TYR A 281 17.20 1.97 -15.61
C TYR A 281 16.84 1.80 -17.07
N GLU A 282 15.66 2.29 -17.44
CA GLU A 282 15.30 2.48 -18.84
C GLU A 282 16.03 3.71 -19.38
N PRO A 283 16.69 3.62 -20.54
CA PRO A 283 17.36 4.76 -21.14
C PRO A 283 16.35 5.84 -21.48
N ALA A 284 16.53 7.02 -20.90
CA ALA A 284 15.73 8.20 -21.19
C ALA A 284 16.65 9.38 -21.51
N SER A 285 16.29 10.14 -22.53
CA SER A 285 17.00 11.39 -22.86
C SER A 285 16.48 12.53 -21.98
N PRO A 286 17.35 13.38 -21.42
CA PRO A 286 16.91 14.59 -20.74
C PRO A 286 16.22 15.52 -21.75
N ALA A 287 14.98 15.92 -21.46
CA ALA A 287 14.23 16.86 -22.29
C ALA A 287 14.70 18.30 -22.02
N ILE A 288 14.76 19.13 -23.06
CA ILE A 288 15.06 20.56 -22.97
C ILE A 288 13.76 21.33 -23.17
N ASP A 289 12.96 21.42 -22.10
CA ASP A 289 11.63 22.04 -22.16
C ASP A 289 11.65 23.54 -21.82
N THR A 290 12.68 23.97 -21.08
CA THR A 290 12.82 25.33 -20.55
C THR A 290 14.26 25.81 -20.62
N PRO A 291 14.52 27.13 -20.60
CA PRO A 291 15.86 27.69 -20.37
C PRO A 291 16.47 27.36 -19.00
N ASP A 292 15.68 26.80 -18.07
CA ASP A 292 16.10 26.42 -16.72
C ASP A 292 16.98 25.15 -16.71
N GLY A 293 17.47 24.78 -15.52
CA GLY A 293 18.28 23.59 -15.31
C GLY A 293 17.58 22.31 -15.75
N LEU A 294 18.31 21.45 -16.48
CA LEU A 294 17.79 20.20 -17.02
C LEU A 294 17.57 19.16 -15.93
N LYS A 295 16.51 18.38 -16.08
CA LYS A 295 16.19 17.22 -15.24
C LYS A 295 16.14 15.98 -16.12
N ILE A 296 16.60 14.87 -15.56
CA ILE A 296 16.46 13.55 -16.17
C ILE A 296 15.47 12.73 -15.36
N THR A 297 14.52 12.11 -16.07
CA THR A 297 13.54 11.19 -15.50
C THR A 297 13.92 9.79 -15.97
N LEU A 298 14.24 8.90 -15.03
CA LEU A 298 14.59 7.52 -15.33
C LEU A 298 13.57 6.60 -14.67
N ASN A 299 12.89 5.81 -15.48
CA ASN A 299 12.12 4.69 -14.98
C ASN A 299 13.08 3.55 -14.65
N PHE A 300 12.74 2.75 -13.64
CA PHE A 300 13.49 1.56 -13.31
C PHE A 300 12.57 0.38 -13.07
N GLN A 301 13.11 -0.80 -13.33
CA GLN A 301 12.49 -2.06 -12.94
C GLN A 301 13.52 -2.86 -12.15
N ALA A 302 13.10 -3.36 -10.99
CA ALA A 302 13.92 -4.18 -10.13
C ALA A 302 13.56 -5.66 -10.25
N HIS A 303 14.57 -6.50 -10.08
CA HIS A 303 14.41 -7.94 -10.02
C HIS A 303 14.99 -8.48 -8.71
N GLY A 304 14.43 -9.58 -8.24
CA GLY A 304 14.92 -10.30 -7.07
C GLY A 304 14.94 -11.80 -7.35
N ASP A 305 15.99 -12.46 -6.88
CA ASP A 305 16.15 -13.92 -6.93
C ASP A 305 15.73 -14.60 -5.62
N GLY A 306 15.43 -13.80 -4.58
CA GLY A 306 15.00 -14.29 -3.26
C GLY A 306 16.12 -14.86 -2.40
N THR A 307 17.39 -14.76 -2.83
CA THR A 307 18.55 -15.31 -2.11
C THR A 307 19.66 -14.28 -1.90
N THR A 308 20.07 -13.59 -2.97
CA THR A 308 21.12 -12.56 -2.97
C THR A 308 20.57 -11.17 -3.21
N THR A 309 19.48 -11.06 -3.98
CA THR A 309 18.84 -9.79 -4.32
C THR A 309 17.36 -9.86 -3.93
N THR A 310 16.94 -9.00 -3.02
CA THR A 310 15.56 -9.03 -2.50
C THR A 310 14.57 -8.24 -3.34
N GLY A 311 15.05 -7.48 -4.34
CA GLY A 311 14.28 -6.59 -5.19
C GLY A 311 13.84 -5.33 -4.45
N LEU A 312 13.05 -5.48 -3.38
CA LEU A 312 12.72 -4.42 -2.43
C LEU A 312 12.85 -4.93 -1.00
N LYS A 313 13.61 -4.18 -0.20
CA LYS A 313 13.77 -4.36 1.24
C LYS A 313 13.38 -3.08 1.97
N CYS A 314 12.46 -3.19 2.90
CA CYS A 314 12.06 -2.09 3.78
C CYS A 314 12.56 -2.38 5.18
N THR A 315 13.34 -1.49 5.77
CA THR A 315 13.79 -1.61 7.16
C THR A 315 13.18 -0.49 7.99
N LEU A 316 12.32 -0.84 8.94
CA LEU A 316 11.71 0.10 9.87
C LEU A 316 12.31 -0.13 11.27
N LYS A 317 12.78 0.95 11.90
CA LYS A 317 13.18 0.94 13.30
C LYS A 317 12.28 1.86 14.10
N ASN A 318 11.58 1.30 15.08
CA ASN A 318 10.69 2.05 15.96
C ASN A 318 10.62 1.37 17.35
N ALA A 319 9.88 2.00 18.26
CA ALA A 319 9.69 1.51 19.62
C ALA A 319 8.58 0.45 19.74
N LEU A 320 7.92 0.07 18.65
CA LEU A 320 6.74 -0.80 18.63
C LEU A 320 7.15 -2.24 18.30
N ASP A 321 6.75 -3.20 19.13
CA ASP A 321 7.11 -4.62 18.95
C ASP A 321 6.33 -5.30 17.80
N ALA A 322 5.06 -4.93 17.63
CA ALA A 322 4.15 -5.57 16.70
C ALA A 322 3.86 -4.67 15.49
N LEU A 323 4.26 -5.17 14.30
CA LEU A 323 3.78 -4.65 13.02
C LEU A 323 2.33 -4.99 12.78
#